data_AF-A0A847HVC2-F1
#
_entry.id   AF-A0A847HVC2-F1
#
_cell.length_a   1.000
_cell.length_b   1.000
_cell.length_c   1.000
_cell.angle_alpha   90.00
_cell.angle_beta   90.00
_cell.angle_gamma   90.00
#
_symmetry.space_group_name_H-M   'P 1'
#
loop_
_entity.id
_entity.type
_entity.pdbx_description
1 polymer ?
#
loop_
_entity_poly.entity_id
_entity_poly.type
_entity_poly.pdbx_seq_one_letter_code
_entity_poly.pdbx_strand_id
1 'polypeptide(L)'
;MSAIGSLNESPLHAALKRLAAPPGSRFEVPLGGYVVDAVAGDLLIEVQTRNFGAMRTKLAALLPEHRVRLVLPVAQTRWLVKHHPDGRVERRRSPRAGRPQDLFAELVYGPELFAHPNLELELALIGEEEHRRYEPGKAWRRRGWVVTGRALVTAYERRLYREPEELLGLLPAGLPAPFTTADVAAEGRLPRRLAQQAAYCLHALGLLERVGKAGNAHLYRVAAPTGEPSASASARSSAARSGSTTERERR
;
A
#
# COMPACT_ATOMS: atom_id res chain seq x y z
N MET A 1 -24.68 -12.78 -16.68
CA MET A 1 -23.37 -12.99 -16.06
C MET A 1 -23.40 -12.35 -14.67
N SER A 2 -22.98 -13.06 -13.63
CA SER A 2 -23.24 -12.64 -12.25
C SER A 2 -22.21 -11.61 -11.77
N ALA A 3 -22.67 -10.43 -11.36
CA ALA A 3 -21.81 -9.36 -10.85
C ALA A 3 -21.31 -9.68 -9.43
N ILE A 4 -20.07 -10.17 -9.32
CA ILE A 4 -19.38 -10.40 -8.04
C ILE A 4 -18.84 -9.06 -7.54
N GLY A 5 -19.67 -8.24 -6.88
CA GLY A 5 -19.24 -6.90 -6.46
C GLY A 5 -20.30 -5.98 -5.86
N SER A 6 -21.15 -6.44 -4.94
CA SER A 6 -22.01 -5.52 -4.17
C SER A 6 -22.26 -5.99 -2.72
N LEU A 7 -22.73 -5.06 -1.89
CA LEU A 7 -23.34 -5.28 -0.56
C LEU A 7 -22.42 -5.75 0.61
N ASN A 8 -21.28 -5.07 0.81
CA ASN A 8 -21.01 -4.36 2.09
C ASN A 8 -19.71 -3.51 2.02
N GLU A 9 -19.79 -2.36 1.34
CA GLU A 9 -18.87 -1.26 1.59
C GLU A 9 -19.00 -0.82 3.06
N SER A 10 -17.88 -0.60 3.76
CA SER A 10 -17.93 -0.06 5.13
C SER A 10 -18.05 1.47 5.11
N PRO A 11 -18.72 2.10 6.10
CA PRO A 11 -18.83 3.56 6.15
C PRO A 11 -17.46 4.29 6.12
N LEU A 12 -16.44 3.70 6.73
CA LEU A 12 -15.05 4.15 6.62
C LEU A 12 -14.55 4.15 5.17
N HIS A 13 -14.77 3.08 4.42
CA HIS A 13 -14.34 2.96 3.02
C HIS A 13 -15.07 3.96 2.12
N ALA A 14 -16.38 4.09 2.27
CA ALA A 14 -17.20 5.09 1.55
C ALA A 14 -16.70 6.52 1.80
N ALA A 15 -16.35 6.84 3.06
CA ALA A 15 -15.81 8.14 3.44
C ALA A 15 -14.39 8.38 2.88
N LEU A 16 -13.52 7.38 2.93
CA LEU A 16 -12.15 7.45 2.39
C LEU A 16 -12.15 7.54 0.85
N LYS A 17 -13.01 6.80 0.16
CA LYS A 17 -13.26 6.88 -1.30
C LYS A 17 -13.57 8.32 -1.72
N ARG A 18 -14.49 8.98 -1.01
CA ARG A 18 -14.87 10.39 -1.25
C ARG A 18 -13.80 11.39 -0.82
N LEU A 19 -13.03 11.09 0.23
CA LEU A 19 -11.92 11.94 0.70
C LEU A 19 -10.75 11.94 -0.30
N ALA A 20 -10.43 10.76 -0.86
CA ALA A 20 -9.28 10.58 -1.74
C ALA A 20 -9.50 11.21 -3.12
N ALA A 21 -10.70 11.01 -3.68
CA ALA A 21 -11.07 11.37 -5.04
C ALA A 21 -11.22 12.89 -5.26
N PRO A 22 -10.55 13.48 -6.27
CA PRO A 22 -10.76 14.87 -6.68
C PRO A 22 -12.21 15.17 -7.14
N PRO A 23 -12.64 16.45 -7.13
CA PRO A 23 -13.91 16.87 -7.74
C PRO A 23 -14.02 16.40 -9.20
N GLY A 24 -15.22 15.97 -9.61
CA GLY A 24 -15.47 15.42 -10.96
C GLY A 24 -15.06 13.96 -11.16
N SER A 25 -14.48 13.29 -10.16
CA SER A 25 -14.20 11.85 -10.23
C SER A 25 -15.47 11.02 -10.42
N ARG A 26 -15.38 9.96 -11.23
CA ARG A 26 -16.41 8.92 -11.31
C ARG A 26 -16.13 7.87 -10.24
N PHE A 27 -17.16 7.33 -9.60
CA PHE A 27 -17.02 6.30 -8.56
C PHE A 27 -17.51 4.94 -9.04
N GLU A 28 -16.96 3.87 -8.47
CA GLU A 28 -17.41 2.47 -8.67
C GLU A 28 -17.43 2.04 -10.15
N VAL A 29 -16.37 2.37 -10.87
CA VAL A 29 -16.25 2.20 -12.33
C VAL A 29 -15.82 0.77 -12.66
N PRO A 30 -16.60 -0.02 -13.44
CA PRO A 30 -16.17 -1.33 -13.91
C PRO A 30 -15.00 -1.22 -14.91
N LEU A 31 -13.90 -1.93 -14.66
CA LEU A 31 -12.69 -1.92 -15.48
C LEU A 31 -11.92 -3.25 -15.34
N GLY A 32 -11.56 -3.89 -16.46
CA GLY A 32 -10.74 -5.12 -16.45
C GLY A 32 -11.34 -6.31 -15.69
N GLY A 33 -12.65 -6.36 -15.48
CA GLY A 33 -13.33 -7.37 -14.65
C GLY A 33 -13.38 -7.03 -13.15
N TYR A 34 -12.81 -5.89 -12.73
CA TYR A 34 -12.89 -5.34 -11.39
C TYR A 34 -13.85 -4.14 -11.33
N VAL A 35 -14.18 -3.68 -10.13
CA VAL A 35 -14.82 -2.37 -9.88
C VAL A 35 -13.78 -1.48 -9.22
N VAL A 36 -13.45 -0.34 -9.83
CA VAL A 36 -12.48 0.66 -9.35
C VAL A 36 -13.18 1.67 -8.44
N ASP A 37 -12.58 2.02 -7.31
CA ASP A 37 -13.26 2.85 -6.30
C ASP A 37 -13.55 4.27 -6.80
N ALA A 38 -12.56 4.93 -7.40
CA ALA A 38 -12.76 6.18 -8.12
C ALA A 38 -11.81 6.32 -9.33
N VAL A 39 -12.24 7.08 -10.34
CA VAL A 39 -11.46 7.40 -11.55
C VAL A 39 -11.44 8.91 -11.77
N ALA A 40 -10.24 9.49 -11.80
CA ALA A 40 -9.97 10.92 -11.90
C ALA A 40 -9.05 11.19 -13.10
N GLY A 41 -9.65 11.40 -14.29
CA GLY A 41 -8.89 11.49 -15.54
C GLY A 41 -8.32 10.13 -15.94
N ASP A 42 -7.00 10.04 -16.01
CA ASP A 42 -6.20 8.82 -16.24
C ASP A 42 -5.93 8.03 -14.95
N LEU A 43 -6.07 8.66 -13.78
CA LEU A 43 -5.74 8.06 -12.49
C LEU A 43 -6.90 7.21 -11.94
N LEU A 44 -6.63 5.93 -11.71
CA LEU A 44 -7.45 5.04 -10.89
C LEU A 44 -7.10 5.24 -9.40
N ILE A 45 -8.09 5.20 -8.51
CA ILE A 45 -7.90 5.37 -7.06
C ILE A 45 -8.57 4.19 -6.36
N GLU A 46 -7.86 3.60 -5.39
CA GLU A 46 -8.23 2.35 -4.69
C GLU A 46 -8.09 2.51 -3.17
N VAL A 47 -9.06 2.06 -2.37
CA VAL A 47 -9.09 2.32 -0.91
C VAL A 47 -8.90 1.06 -0.07
N GLN A 48 -7.66 0.76 0.31
CA GLN A 48 -7.31 -0.50 0.94
C GLN A 48 -7.60 -0.53 2.45
N THR A 49 -8.83 -0.90 2.83
CA THR A 49 -9.26 -1.05 4.24
C THR A 49 -9.25 -2.49 4.80
N ARG A 50 -8.95 -3.50 3.96
CA ARG A 50 -9.15 -4.93 4.28
C ARG A 50 -7.95 -5.80 3.83
N ASN A 51 -8.20 -6.98 3.25
CA ASN A 51 -7.15 -7.97 2.91
C ASN A 51 -6.34 -7.53 1.67
N PHE A 52 -5.02 -7.36 1.82
CA PHE A 52 -4.13 -6.94 0.73
C PHE A 52 -3.99 -7.99 -0.39
N GLY A 53 -4.22 -9.28 -0.10
CA GLY A 53 -4.02 -10.36 -1.07
C GLY A 53 -4.90 -10.24 -2.33
N ALA A 54 -6.14 -9.80 -2.20
CA ALA A 54 -7.02 -9.53 -3.34
C ALA A 54 -6.62 -8.26 -4.10
N MET A 55 -6.17 -7.23 -3.36
CA MET A 55 -5.69 -5.97 -3.93
C MET A 55 -4.42 -6.18 -4.77
N ARG A 56 -3.48 -7.04 -4.32
CA ARG A 56 -2.29 -7.40 -5.11
C ARG A 56 -2.64 -7.93 -6.50
N THR A 57 -3.62 -8.83 -6.60
CA THR A 57 -4.07 -9.38 -7.89
C THR A 57 -4.69 -8.30 -8.78
N LYS A 58 -5.51 -7.42 -8.20
CA LYS A 58 -6.12 -6.29 -8.92
C LYS A 58 -5.08 -5.28 -9.41
N LEU A 59 -4.13 -4.88 -8.56
CA LEU A 59 -3.04 -3.98 -8.91
C LEU A 59 -2.16 -4.57 -10.02
N ALA A 60 -1.78 -5.84 -9.92
CA ALA A 60 -0.98 -6.52 -10.96
C ALA A 60 -1.69 -6.59 -12.33
N ALA A 61 -3.02 -6.51 -12.38
CA ALA A 61 -3.80 -6.47 -13.61
C ALA A 61 -4.03 -5.05 -14.16
N LEU A 62 -4.06 -4.02 -13.30
CA LEU A 62 -4.32 -2.63 -13.71
C LEU A 62 -3.05 -1.83 -14.00
N LEU A 63 -1.98 -2.05 -13.24
CA LEU A 63 -0.74 -1.27 -13.32
C LEU A 63 -0.04 -1.28 -14.70
N PRO A 64 -0.08 -2.34 -15.53
CA PRO A 64 0.55 -2.32 -16.85
C PRO A 64 -0.01 -1.25 -17.81
N GLU A 65 -1.29 -0.89 -17.68
CA GLU A 65 -2.00 0.01 -18.61
C GLU A 65 -2.50 1.30 -17.94
N HIS A 66 -2.52 1.38 -16.61
CA HIS A 66 -3.15 2.47 -15.87
C HIS A 66 -2.31 2.96 -14.69
N ARG A 67 -2.32 4.27 -14.46
CA ARG A 67 -1.84 4.87 -13.21
C ARG A 67 -2.84 4.57 -12.10
N VAL A 68 -2.35 4.07 -10.97
CA VAL A 68 -3.16 3.70 -9.80
C VAL A 68 -2.62 4.38 -8.56
N ARG A 69 -3.51 4.98 -7.75
CA ARG A 69 -3.20 5.43 -6.40
C ARG A 69 -3.84 4.51 -5.37
N LEU A 70 -3.01 3.85 -4.56
CA LEU A 70 -3.46 3.01 -3.46
C LEU A 70 -3.51 3.80 -2.16
N VAL A 71 -4.72 4.08 -1.67
CA VAL A 71 -4.96 4.80 -0.42
C VAL A 71 -4.90 3.81 0.75
N LEU A 72 -3.97 4.05 1.66
CA LEU A 72 -3.66 3.20 2.82
C LEU A 72 -3.98 3.97 4.12
N PRO A 73 -5.15 3.72 4.75
CA PRO A 73 -5.59 4.43 5.93
C PRO A 73 -4.94 3.90 7.22
N VAL A 74 -4.29 4.78 7.97
CA VAL A 74 -3.67 4.48 9.27
C VAL A 74 -4.42 5.21 10.39
N ALA A 75 -4.98 4.44 11.33
CA ALA A 75 -5.76 4.94 12.45
C ALA A 75 -4.90 5.57 13.54
N GLN A 76 -4.44 6.80 13.31
CA GLN A 76 -3.73 7.63 14.30
C GLN A 76 -4.55 7.80 15.60
N THR A 77 -5.88 7.88 15.50
CA THR A 77 -6.77 7.72 16.65
C THR A 77 -7.89 6.74 16.34
N ARG A 78 -8.00 5.66 17.11
CA ARG A 78 -9.19 4.80 17.10
C ARG A 78 -10.02 5.02 18.36
N TRP A 79 -11.31 5.29 18.19
CA TRP A 79 -12.30 5.20 19.26
C TRP A 79 -12.97 3.82 19.20
N LEU A 80 -13.20 3.22 20.35
CA LEU A 80 -13.92 1.95 20.49
C LEU A 80 -15.34 2.27 20.98
N VAL A 81 -16.33 1.91 20.18
CA VAL A 81 -17.76 2.15 20.48
C VAL A 81 -18.43 0.80 20.68
N LYS A 82 -18.86 0.50 21.90
CA LYS A 82 -19.59 -0.73 22.24
C LYS A 82 -21.07 -0.43 22.34
N HIS A 83 -21.89 -1.16 21.59
CA HIS A 83 -23.34 -1.21 21.74
C HIS A 83 -23.69 -2.41 22.62
N HIS A 84 -24.21 -2.15 23.81
CA HIS A 84 -24.62 -3.17 24.77
C HIS A 84 -26.06 -3.65 24.51
N PRO A 85 -26.46 -4.86 24.97
CA PRO A 85 -27.83 -5.36 24.81
C PRO A 85 -28.89 -4.53 25.56
N ASP A 86 -28.50 -3.79 26.59
CA ASP A 86 -29.33 -2.88 27.39
C ASP A 86 -29.54 -1.49 26.72
N GLY A 87 -29.07 -1.31 25.48
CA GLY A 87 -29.13 -0.04 24.74
C GLY A 87 -28.01 0.95 25.07
N ARG A 88 -27.19 0.70 26.10
CA ARG A 88 -26.07 1.58 26.49
C ARG A 88 -24.95 1.58 25.46
N VAL A 89 -24.30 2.73 25.30
CA VAL A 89 -23.13 2.90 24.45
C VAL A 89 -21.91 3.30 25.28
N GLU A 90 -20.89 2.43 25.35
CA GLU A 90 -19.57 2.79 25.90
C GLU A 90 -18.66 3.27 24.77
N ARG A 91 -18.20 4.52 24.84
CA ARG A 91 -17.22 5.10 23.89
C ARG A 91 -15.93 5.46 24.62
N ARG A 92 -14.80 4.93 24.19
CA ARG A 92 -13.48 5.27 24.74
C ARG A 92 -12.35 5.25 23.70
N ARG A 93 -11.30 6.04 23.93
CA ARG A 93 -10.10 6.02 23.07
C ARG A 93 -9.35 4.68 23.20
N SER A 94 -8.82 4.19 22.10
CA SER A 94 -7.82 3.13 22.04
C SER A 94 -6.48 3.65 22.57
N PRO A 95 -5.72 2.88 23.38
CA PRO A 95 -4.34 3.23 23.74
C PRO A 95 -3.36 3.03 22.57
N ARG A 96 -3.76 2.33 21.50
CA ARG A 96 -3.01 2.29 20.24
C ARG A 96 -3.35 3.52 19.40
N ALA A 97 -2.31 4.30 19.08
CA ALA A 97 -2.30 5.32 18.04
C ALA A 97 -1.41 4.84 16.89
N GLY A 98 -1.93 4.89 15.66
CA GLY A 98 -1.14 4.63 14.45
C GLY A 98 -0.18 5.78 14.12
N ARG A 99 0.83 5.48 13.31
CA ARG A 99 1.88 6.42 12.87
C ARG A 99 2.26 6.17 11.39
N PRO A 100 2.92 7.10 10.69
CA PRO A 100 3.31 6.91 9.29
C PRO A 100 4.06 5.60 9.00
N GLN A 101 4.89 5.11 9.92
CA GLN A 101 5.58 3.82 9.78
C GLN A 101 4.64 2.60 9.71
N ASP A 102 3.39 2.69 10.20
CA ASP A 102 2.40 1.61 10.04
C ASP A 102 2.02 1.38 8.57
N LEU A 103 2.39 2.26 7.63
CA LEU A 103 2.35 1.98 6.19
C LEU A 103 3.09 0.68 5.83
N PHE A 104 4.26 0.44 6.45
CA PHE A 104 5.02 -0.80 6.29
C PHE A 104 4.28 -2.02 6.85
N ALA A 105 3.27 -1.84 7.73
CA ALA A 105 2.50 -2.95 8.27
C ALA A 105 1.61 -3.63 7.20
N GLU A 106 1.17 -2.86 6.19
CA GLU A 106 0.41 -3.33 5.02
C GLU A 106 1.33 -3.61 3.82
N LEU A 107 2.34 -2.76 3.57
CA LEU A 107 3.23 -2.88 2.39
C LEU A 107 3.99 -4.22 2.32
N VAL A 108 4.22 -4.91 3.45
CA VAL A 108 4.84 -6.26 3.45
C VAL A 108 4.11 -7.31 2.60
N TYR A 109 2.85 -7.12 2.27
CA TYR A 109 2.08 -8.07 1.46
C TYR A 109 2.34 -7.95 -0.05
N GLY A 110 3.17 -6.99 -0.47
CA GLY A 110 3.67 -6.86 -1.83
C GLY A 110 4.53 -5.60 -2.01
N PRO A 111 5.72 -5.51 -1.37
CA PRO A 111 6.53 -4.29 -1.40
C PRO A 111 7.00 -3.95 -2.82
N GLU A 112 7.39 -4.96 -3.59
CA GLU A 112 7.82 -4.88 -4.99
C GLU A 112 6.79 -4.22 -5.92
N LEU A 113 5.50 -4.20 -5.57
CA LEU A 113 4.47 -3.50 -6.36
C LEU A 113 4.75 -1.99 -6.45
N PHE A 114 5.37 -1.39 -5.43
CA PHE A 114 5.66 0.04 -5.41
C PHE A 114 6.94 0.41 -6.18
N ALA A 115 7.68 -0.57 -6.70
CA ALA A 115 8.70 -0.32 -7.72
C ALA A 115 8.10 -0.18 -9.13
N HIS A 116 6.76 -0.30 -9.29
CA HIS A 116 6.10 -0.11 -10.57
C HIS A 116 5.77 1.39 -10.79
N PRO A 117 6.24 2.04 -11.88
CA PRO A 117 6.17 3.50 -12.05
C PRO A 117 4.74 4.06 -12.17
N ASN A 118 3.75 3.20 -12.38
CA ASN A 118 2.33 3.56 -12.38
C ASN A 118 1.65 3.48 -10.99
N LEU A 119 2.33 3.08 -9.91
CA LEU A 119 1.74 2.96 -8.56
C LEU A 119 2.14 4.13 -7.65
N GLU A 120 1.18 4.99 -7.30
CA GLU A 120 1.33 5.96 -6.21
C GLU A 120 0.75 5.38 -4.90
N LEU A 121 1.39 5.60 -3.75
CA LEU A 121 0.84 5.24 -2.42
C LEU A 121 0.37 6.49 -1.68
N GLU A 122 -0.85 6.49 -1.15
CA GLU A 122 -1.38 7.60 -0.34
C GLU A 122 -1.67 7.15 1.09
N LEU A 123 -0.80 7.51 2.03
CA LEU A 123 -1.02 7.34 3.46
C LEU A 123 -2.07 8.35 3.93
N ALA A 124 -3.20 7.87 4.45
CA ALA A 124 -4.19 8.72 5.13
C ALA A 124 -4.13 8.50 6.65
N LEU A 125 -3.59 9.48 7.40
CA LEU A 125 -3.66 9.46 8.86
C LEU A 125 -5.06 9.89 9.30
N ILE A 126 -5.76 9.01 10.00
CA ILE A 126 -7.18 9.22 10.34
C ILE A 126 -7.52 9.03 11.81
N GLY A 127 -8.56 9.75 12.22
CA GLY A 127 -9.40 9.42 13.36
C GLY A 127 -10.55 8.53 12.88
N GLU A 128 -10.77 7.39 13.51
CA GLU A 128 -11.88 6.48 13.18
C GLU A 128 -12.59 5.94 14.43
N GLU A 129 -13.84 5.52 14.25
CA GLU A 129 -14.59 4.71 15.21
C GLU A 129 -14.63 3.26 14.77
N GLU A 130 -14.41 2.33 15.71
CA GLU A 130 -14.64 0.90 15.52
C GLU A 130 -15.83 0.48 16.39
N HIS A 131 -16.97 0.30 15.74
CA HIS A 131 -18.23 -0.09 16.38
C HIS A 131 -18.25 -1.59 16.65
N ARG A 132 -18.77 -1.97 17.81
CA ARG A 132 -18.80 -3.35 18.30
C ARG A 132 -20.12 -3.68 18.96
N ARG A 133 -20.58 -4.93 18.78
CA ARG A 133 -21.71 -5.51 19.52
C ARG A 133 -21.23 -6.68 20.36
N TYR A 134 -21.90 -6.96 21.46
CA TYR A 134 -21.66 -8.18 22.24
C TYR A 134 -22.45 -9.35 21.64
N GLU A 135 -21.75 -10.43 21.31
CA GLU A 135 -22.33 -11.70 20.85
C GLU A 135 -21.66 -12.86 21.61
N PRO A 136 -22.39 -13.60 22.46
CA PRO A 136 -21.88 -14.75 23.19
C PRO A 136 -21.19 -15.79 22.26
N GLY A 137 -20.15 -16.45 22.77
CA GLY A 137 -19.37 -17.47 22.04
C GLY A 137 -18.50 -16.94 20.89
N LYS A 138 -18.78 -15.76 20.32
CA LYS A 138 -18.02 -15.21 19.19
C LYS A 138 -16.79 -14.40 19.63
N ALA A 139 -15.89 -14.18 18.66
CA ALA A 139 -14.74 -13.28 18.78
C ALA A 139 -13.92 -13.45 20.08
N TRP A 140 -13.54 -14.68 20.43
CA TRP A 140 -12.97 -15.03 21.75
C TRP A 140 -11.83 -14.10 22.24
N ARG A 141 -10.89 -13.71 21.35
CA ARG A 141 -9.79 -12.77 21.64
C ARG A 141 -10.26 -11.37 22.11
N ARG A 142 -11.53 -11.04 21.88
CA ARG A 142 -12.22 -9.81 22.29
C ARG A 142 -13.37 -10.07 23.27
N ARG A 143 -13.46 -11.28 23.87
CA ARG A 143 -14.45 -11.65 24.90
C ARG A 143 -15.90 -11.33 24.49
N GLY A 144 -16.36 -11.89 23.36
CA GLY A 144 -17.72 -11.67 22.84
C GLY A 144 -17.90 -10.38 22.01
N TRP A 145 -16.97 -9.43 22.04
CA TRP A 145 -17.11 -8.19 21.27
C TRP A 145 -16.75 -8.38 19.79
N VAL A 146 -17.78 -8.55 18.97
CA VAL A 146 -17.71 -8.59 17.50
C VAL A 146 -17.61 -7.15 16.97
N VAL A 147 -16.81 -6.93 15.93
CA VAL A 147 -16.73 -5.63 15.23
C VAL A 147 -17.82 -5.61 14.18
N THR A 148 -18.73 -4.63 14.26
CA THR A 148 -19.86 -4.48 13.34
C THR A 148 -19.58 -3.49 12.21
N GLY A 149 -18.66 -2.55 12.40
CA GLY A 149 -18.26 -1.61 11.36
C GLY A 149 -17.15 -0.66 11.80
N ARG A 150 -16.71 0.17 10.86
CA ARG A 150 -15.87 1.35 11.12
C ARG A 150 -16.41 2.57 10.39
N ALA A 151 -16.18 3.75 10.96
CA ALA A 151 -16.53 5.05 10.38
C ALA A 151 -15.35 6.03 10.50
N LEU A 152 -15.22 6.93 9.52
CA LEU A 152 -14.26 8.03 9.57
C LEU A 152 -14.77 9.11 10.53
N VAL A 153 -13.90 9.61 11.41
CA VAL A 153 -14.18 10.70 12.37
C VAL A 153 -13.37 11.95 12.01
N THR A 154 -12.15 11.79 11.51
CA THR A 154 -11.28 12.91 11.12
C THR A 154 -10.26 12.44 10.09
N ALA A 155 -9.94 13.26 9.09
CA ALA A 155 -8.69 13.13 8.34
C ALA A 155 -7.68 14.12 8.95
N TYR A 156 -6.56 13.62 9.47
CA TYR A 156 -5.52 14.46 10.09
C TYR A 156 -4.47 14.88 9.07
N GLU A 157 -4.04 13.94 8.22
CA GLU A 157 -2.98 14.16 7.24
C GLU A 157 -3.14 13.20 6.05
N ARG A 158 -2.74 13.64 4.86
CA ARG A 158 -2.57 12.80 3.67
C ARG A 158 -1.14 12.98 3.17
N ARG A 159 -0.38 11.89 3.03
CA ARG A 159 0.96 11.89 2.41
C ARG A 159 0.92 11.04 1.15
N LEU A 160 1.37 11.61 0.05
CA LEU A 160 1.48 10.94 -1.24
C LEU A 160 2.94 10.60 -1.48
N TYR A 161 3.22 9.32 -1.73
CA TYR A 161 4.50 8.79 -2.16
C TYR A 161 4.33 8.35 -3.61
N ARG A 162 5.17 8.86 -4.51
CA ARG A 162 5.23 8.45 -5.93
C ARG A 162 6.42 7.54 -6.18
N GLU A 163 7.55 7.83 -5.54
CA GLU A 163 8.79 7.08 -5.72
C GLU A 163 9.12 6.23 -4.48
N PRO A 164 9.71 5.02 -4.64
CA PRO A 164 10.18 4.18 -3.54
C PRO A 164 11.04 4.92 -2.50
N GLU A 165 11.95 5.78 -2.97
CA GLU A 165 12.94 6.51 -2.18
C GLU A 165 12.31 7.38 -1.09
N GLU A 166 11.09 7.91 -1.32
CA GLU A 166 10.38 8.73 -0.35
C GLU A 166 10.03 7.95 0.94
N LEU A 167 9.99 6.62 0.89
CA LEU A 167 9.80 5.77 2.07
C LEU A 167 11.02 5.71 2.99
N LEU A 168 12.22 6.11 2.53
CA LEU A 168 13.38 6.27 3.41
C LEU A 168 13.12 7.37 4.46
N GLY A 169 12.32 8.39 4.12
CA GLY A 169 11.85 9.43 5.05
C GLY A 169 10.92 8.93 6.17
N LEU A 170 10.54 7.65 6.16
CA LEU A 170 9.83 7.00 7.28
C LEU A 170 10.76 6.33 8.29
N LEU A 171 12.05 6.15 7.97
CA LEU A 171 13.05 5.70 8.93
C LEU A 171 13.33 6.80 9.98
N PRO A 172 13.75 6.44 11.20
CA PRO A 172 14.22 7.41 12.18
C PRO A 172 15.47 8.16 11.67
N ALA A 173 15.54 9.46 11.93
CA ALA A 173 16.79 10.21 11.80
C ALA A 173 17.81 9.73 12.86
N GLY A 174 19.10 9.91 12.61
CA GLY A 174 20.16 9.59 13.58
C GLY A 174 20.54 8.10 13.68
N LEU A 175 20.03 7.23 12.81
CA LEU A 175 20.48 5.83 12.75
C LEU A 175 22.00 5.73 12.46
N PRO A 176 22.71 4.77 13.09
CA PRO A 176 24.11 4.51 12.78
C PRO A 176 24.27 3.95 11.36
N ALA A 177 25.48 4.08 10.79
CA ALA A 177 25.80 3.56 9.47
C ALA A 177 26.93 2.51 9.57
N PRO A 178 26.66 1.19 9.50
CA PRO A 178 25.35 0.55 9.32
C PRO A 178 24.48 0.47 10.59
N PHE A 179 23.19 0.14 10.40
CA PHE A 179 22.21 -0.07 11.48
C PHE A 179 21.57 -1.47 11.43
N THR A 180 20.95 -1.89 12.53
CA THR A 180 20.10 -3.08 12.61
C THR A 180 18.61 -2.69 12.74
N THR A 181 17.72 -3.68 12.63
CA THR A 181 16.30 -3.50 12.96
C THR A 181 16.04 -3.23 14.45
N ALA A 182 17.03 -3.38 15.33
CA ALA A 182 16.91 -3.01 16.73
C ALA A 182 17.10 -1.49 16.91
N ASP A 183 18.02 -0.88 16.19
CA ASP A 183 18.28 0.56 16.23
C ASP A 183 17.09 1.34 15.65
N VAL A 184 16.54 0.86 14.52
CA VAL A 184 15.28 1.33 13.92
C VAL A 184 14.11 1.23 14.92
N ALA A 185 14.08 0.20 15.77
CA ALA A 185 13.04 0.04 16.79
C ALA A 185 13.23 0.98 17.99
N ALA A 186 14.46 1.18 18.44
CA ALA A 186 14.81 2.04 19.56
C ALA A 186 14.58 3.51 19.23
N GLU A 187 15.22 4.02 18.17
CA GLU A 187 15.23 5.44 17.82
C GLU A 187 13.83 5.92 17.40
N GLY A 188 13.17 5.16 16.52
CA GLY A 188 11.79 5.43 16.11
C GLY A 188 10.73 5.13 17.15
N ARG A 189 11.12 4.58 18.32
CA ARG A 189 10.21 4.06 19.37
C ARG A 189 9.12 3.17 18.75
N LEU A 190 9.53 2.27 17.87
CA LEU A 190 8.67 1.39 17.07
C LEU A 190 8.57 0.00 17.74
N PRO A 191 7.43 -0.70 17.63
CA PRO A 191 7.40 -2.13 17.92
C PRO A 191 8.41 -2.87 17.04
N ARG A 192 9.21 -3.79 17.60
CA ARG A 192 10.25 -4.55 16.86
C ARG A 192 9.75 -5.13 15.54
N ARG A 193 8.51 -5.67 15.51
CA ARG A 193 7.87 -6.18 14.28
C ARG A 193 7.83 -5.10 13.18
N LEU A 194 7.46 -3.87 13.52
CA LEU A 194 7.31 -2.80 12.55
C LEU A 194 8.66 -2.32 12.00
N ALA A 195 9.69 -2.25 12.84
CA ALA A 195 11.06 -1.98 12.41
C ALA A 195 11.60 -3.09 11.47
N GLN A 196 11.26 -4.35 11.74
CA GLN A 196 11.58 -5.48 10.85
C GLN A 196 10.79 -5.42 9.53
N GLN A 197 9.52 -4.99 9.56
CA GLN A 197 8.71 -4.79 8.35
C GLN A 197 9.23 -3.64 7.48
N ALA A 198 9.62 -2.52 8.09
CA ALA A 198 10.24 -1.39 7.40
C ALA A 198 11.53 -1.81 6.67
N ALA A 199 12.46 -2.45 7.40
CA ALA A 199 13.70 -2.93 6.79
C ALA A 199 13.47 -4.02 5.73
N TYR A 200 12.44 -4.85 5.86
CA TYR A 200 12.06 -5.81 4.81
C TYR A 200 11.54 -5.12 3.55
N CYS A 201 10.58 -4.19 3.66
CA CYS A 201 10.03 -3.49 2.50
C CYS A 201 11.10 -2.68 1.77
N LEU A 202 11.89 -1.90 2.50
CA LEU A 202 12.94 -1.07 1.90
C LEU A 202 14.08 -1.91 1.30
N HIS A 203 14.38 -3.10 1.86
CA HIS A 203 15.33 -4.04 1.25
C HIS A 203 14.77 -4.70 -0.03
N ALA A 204 13.48 -5.06 -0.04
CA ALA A 204 12.82 -5.61 -1.23
C ALA A 204 12.67 -4.57 -2.37
N LEU A 205 12.58 -3.29 -2.02
CA LEU A 205 12.64 -2.15 -2.96
C LEU A 205 14.08 -1.77 -3.37
N GLY A 206 15.12 -2.50 -2.94
CA GLY A 206 16.53 -2.19 -3.22
C GLY A 206 17.13 -1.01 -2.43
N LEU A 207 16.30 -0.23 -1.73
CA LEU A 207 16.68 0.98 -0.98
C LEU A 207 17.58 0.70 0.24
N LEU A 208 17.58 -0.54 0.77
CA LEU A 208 18.50 -0.99 1.82
C LEU A 208 19.30 -2.21 1.38
N GLU A 209 20.62 -2.14 1.55
CA GLU A 209 21.55 -3.25 1.34
C GLU A 209 21.85 -3.98 2.65
N ARG A 210 22.08 -5.31 2.59
CA ARG A 210 22.56 -6.11 3.74
C ARG A 210 24.08 -6.19 3.73
N VAL A 211 24.73 -5.29 4.44
CA VAL A 211 26.20 -5.14 4.47
C VAL A 211 26.91 -6.05 5.49
N GLY A 212 26.18 -6.83 6.28
CA GLY A 212 26.78 -7.80 7.22
C GLY A 212 25.82 -8.33 8.28
N LYS A 213 26.38 -8.75 9.42
CA LYS A 213 25.64 -9.16 10.62
C LYS A 213 26.31 -8.67 11.91
N ALA A 214 25.49 -8.36 12.91
CA ALA A 214 25.88 -8.19 14.30
C ALA A 214 25.25 -9.34 15.10
N GLY A 215 26.02 -10.41 15.34
CA GLY A 215 25.49 -11.67 15.85
C GLY A 215 24.36 -12.22 14.95
N ASN A 216 23.16 -12.37 15.52
CA ASN A 216 21.98 -12.84 14.79
C ASN A 216 21.20 -11.72 14.06
N ALA A 217 21.56 -10.45 14.21
CA ALA A 217 20.93 -9.34 13.49
C ALA A 217 21.63 -9.08 12.15
N HIS A 218 20.87 -8.78 11.09
CA HIS A 218 21.43 -8.21 9.87
C HIS A 218 21.80 -6.74 10.07
N LEU A 219 22.96 -6.35 9.53
CA LEU A 219 23.36 -4.96 9.38
C LEU A 219 22.93 -4.46 8.01
N TYR A 220 22.29 -3.29 8.00
CA TYR A 220 21.76 -2.60 6.83
C TYR A 220 22.45 -1.26 6.61
N ARG A 221 22.53 -0.85 5.35
CA ARG A 221 22.89 0.51 4.92
C ARG A 221 21.86 0.96 3.90
N VAL A 222 21.60 2.26 3.80
CA VAL A 222 20.90 2.83 2.64
C VAL A 222 21.74 2.58 1.39
N ALA A 223 21.12 2.08 0.33
CA ALA A 223 21.81 1.87 -0.95
C ALA A 223 22.35 3.21 -1.49
N ALA A 224 23.49 3.17 -2.20
CA ALA A 224 23.90 4.34 -2.97
C ALA A 224 22.87 4.57 -4.10
N PRO A 225 22.51 5.83 -4.43
CA PRO A 225 21.69 6.09 -5.60
C PRO A 225 22.43 5.60 -6.85
N THR A 226 21.85 4.63 -7.55
CA THR A 226 22.46 4.06 -8.77
C THR A 226 22.52 5.12 -9.85
N GLY A 227 23.73 5.57 -10.18
CA GLY A 227 23.97 6.57 -11.21
C GLY A 227 23.61 6.03 -12.60
N GLU A 228 22.51 6.54 -13.14
CA GLU A 228 21.98 6.35 -14.50
C GLU A 228 21.53 4.93 -14.91
N PRO A 229 20.45 4.80 -15.71
CA PRO A 229 20.08 3.53 -16.32
C PRO A 229 21.02 3.18 -17.47
N SER A 230 21.71 2.03 -17.39
CA SER A 230 22.63 1.55 -18.43
C SER A 230 21.93 1.36 -19.78
N ALA A 231 22.20 2.26 -20.72
CA ALA A 231 21.67 2.22 -22.09
C ALA A 231 22.39 1.15 -22.95
N SER A 232 22.23 -0.13 -22.62
CA SER A 232 22.98 -1.23 -23.23
C SER A 232 22.15 -2.50 -23.49
N ALA A 233 21.05 -2.38 -24.25
CA ALA A 233 20.20 -3.50 -24.69
C ALA A 233 20.13 -3.61 -26.23
N SER A 234 21.29 -3.86 -26.86
CA SER A 234 21.55 -4.22 -28.26
C SER A 234 20.46 -3.93 -29.31
N ALA A 235 20.71 -2.98 -30.21
CA ALA A 235 20.18 -3.08 -31.57
C ALA A 235 20.64 -4.41 -32.21
N ARG A 236 19.72 -5.15 -32.87
CA ARG A 236 20.04 -6.25 -33.81
C ARG A 236 18.81 -6.78 -34.58
N SER A 237 18.45 -6.09 -35.67
CA SER A 237 17.61 -6.62 -36.77
C SER A 237 17.72 -5.66 -37.97
N SER A 238 18.82 -5.75 -38.74
CA SER A 238 18.94 -6.55 -39.97
C SER A 238 18.29 -5.91 -41.21
N ALA A 239 18.98 -4.93 -41.80
CA ALA A 239 18.73 -4.48 -43.16
C ALA A 239 19.61 -5.27 -44.15
N ALA A 240 19.06 -6.27 -44.83
CA ALA A 240 19.68 -6.92 -46.00
C ALA A 240 18.68 -7.83 -46.76
N ARG A 241 18.21 -7.37 -47.94
CA ARG A 241 17.79 -8.22 -49.09
C ARG A 241 17.49 -7.37 -50.34
N SER A 242 18.48 -6.62 -50.80
CA SER A 242 18.53 -6.14 -52.18
C SER A 242 18.82 -7.33 -53.10
N GLY A 243 17.79 -7.89 -53.74
CA GLY A 243 17.95 -8.93 -54.75
C GLY A 243 18.04 -8.34 -56.16
N SER A 244 19.06 -8.73 -56.93
CA SER A 244 19.21 -8.39 -58.34
C SER A 244 19.97 -9.50 -59.08
N THR A 245 19.69 -9.67 -60.38
CA THR A 245 20.27 -10.71 -61.28
C THR A 245 19.86 -12.14 -60.91
N THR A 246 19.52 -13.09 -61.81
CA THR A 246 19.49 -13.21 -63.30
C THR A 246 18.18 -14.00 -63.64
N GLU A 247 17.69 -14.30 -64.85
CA GLU A 247 18.07 -14.21 -66.28
C GLU A 247 16.78 -14.36 -67.14
N ARG A 248 16.86 -14.18 -68.47
CA ARG A 248 15.96 -14.74 -69.53
C ARG A 248 14.51 -14.23 -69.68
N GLU A 249 13.86 -14.40 -70.84
CA GLU A 249 14.29 -14.33 -72.27
C GLU A 249 13.05 -14.43 -73.21
N ARG A 250 13.18 -13.92 -74.45
CA ARG A 250 12.43 -14.31 -75.67
C ARG A 250 10.91 -14.01 -75.78
N ARG A 251 10.63 -13.17 -76.80
CA ARG A 251 9.40 -13.03 -77.61
C ARG A 251 8.22 -12.28 -77.00
#